data_AF-A0A7R9HCI7-F1
#
_entry.id   AF-A0A7R9HCI7-F1
#
_cell.length_a   1.000
_cell.length_b   1.000
_cell.length_c   1.000
_cell.angle_alpha   90.00
_cell.angle_beta   90.00
_cell.angle_gamma   90.00
#
_symmetry.space_group_name_H-M   'P 1'
#
loop_
_entity.id
_entity.type
_entity.pdbx_description
1 polymer ?
#
loop_
_entity_poly.entity_id
_entity_poly.type
_entity_poly.pdbx_seq_one_letter_code
_entity_poly.pdbx_strand_id
1 'polypeptide(L)'
;MSSSLKSMKTKYKSGKNLENICGHLKSRHELKKRIQNKLNSIVPCRKVQINSLLDVLLTNQLPACVFVYGHTATGKTLVLSKLGDELNYAYACVNCIECYTPKLLFEQILFKFFGPSEGKSNDLWPCRRCDYMIDFVNILKQEADSHVTKQPLIL
;
A
#
# COMPACT_ATOMS: atom_id res chain seq x y z
N MET A 1 -9.55 67.64 -21.17
CA MET A 1 -10.73 66.94 -20.63
C MET A 1 -10.48 65.46 -20.87
N SER A 2 -9.82 64.75 -19.93
CA SER A 2 -10.46 63.90 -18.89
C SER A 2 -11.39 62.84 -19.51
N SER A 3 -11.29 61.54 -19.26
CA SER A 3 -10.54 60.77 -18.27
C SER A 3 -10.87 59.28 -18.45
N SER A 4 -9.86 58.42 -18.33
CA SER A 4 -9.83 57.15 -17.57
C SER A 4 -11.02 56.18 -17.65
N LEU A 5 -10.77 54.97 -18.20
CA LEU A 5 -11.35 53.74 -17.64
C LEU A 5 -10.30 52.62 -17.60
N LYS A 6 -10.06 52.21 -16.37
CA LYS A 6 -9.00 51.35 -15.85
C LYS A 6 -9.14 49.89 -16.29
N SER A 7 -8.00 49.29 -16.64
CA SER A 7 -7.51 47.97 -16.19
C SER A 7 -8.51 47.09 -15.41
N MET A 8 -8.99 46.03 -16.05
CA MET A 8 -9.65 44.91 -15.38
C MET A 8 -8.71 43.70 -15.39
N LYS A 9 -7.75 43.71 -14.47
CA LYS A 9 -6.96 42.54 -14.07
C LYS A 9 -7.85 41.64 -13.21
N THR A 10 -8.45 40.60 -13.81
CA THR A 10 -9.17 39.58 -13.04
C THR A 10 -8.15 38.62 -12.43
N LYS A 11 -7.83 38.88 -11.16
CA LYS A 11 -7.08 38.01 -10.25
C LYS A 11 -7.70 36.61 -10.20
N TYR A 12 -7.09 35.62 -10.84
CA TYR A 12 -7.20 34.24 -10.38
C TYR A 12 -6.18 34.01 -9.25
N LYS A 13 -6.72 33.79 -8.05
CA LYS A 13 -6.00 33.58 -6.79
C LYS A 13 -5.07 32.37 -6.88
N SER A 14 -3.79 32.65 -7.08
CA SER A 14 -2.68 31.83 -6.59
C SER A 14 -2.65 31.86 -5.06
N GLY A 15 -2.31 30.72 -4.42
CA GLY A 15 -1.66 30.77 -3.10
C GLY A 15 -2.36 30.16 -1.88
N LYS A 16 -3.02 28.98 -1.96
CA LYS A 16 -3.41 28.22 -0.74
C LYS A 16 -3.17 26.70 -0.75
N ASN A 17 -2.44 26.13 -1.72
CA ASN A 17 -2.25 24.66 -1.77
C ASN A 17 -0.79 24.19 -1.63
N LEU A 18 0.20 25.09 -1.51
CA LEU A 18 1.62 24.69 -1.43
C LEU A 18 2.09 24.37 0.00
N GLU A 19 1.51 25.01 1.02
CA GLU A 19 1.93 24.81 2.41
C GLU A 19 1.47 23.45 2.98
N ASN A 20 0.30 22.95 2.56
CA ASN A 20 -0.20 21.63 2.96
C ASN A 20 0.58 20.46 2.30
N ILE A 21 1.04 20.66 1.06
CA ILE A 21 1.85 19.66 0.33
C ILE A 21 3.23 19.52 1.00
N CYS A 22 3.82 20.63 1.46
CA CYS A 22 5.10 20.63 2.16
C CYS A 22 5.05 19.86 3.49
N GLY A 23 3.97 19.99 4.26
CA GLY A 23 3.77 19.22 5.50
C GLY A 23 3.68 17.72 5.25
N HIS A 24 2.98 17.31 4.19
CA HIS A 24 2.81 15.90 3.82
C HIS A 24 4.09 15.26 3.29
N LEU A 25 4.87 16.01 2.50
CA LEU A 25 6.16 15.57 1.98
C LEU A 25 7.23 15.43 3.09
N LYS A 26 7.22 16.33 4.09
CA LYS A 26 8.12 16.23 5.26
C LYS A 26 7.85 14.96 6.07
N SER A 27 6.58 14.66 6.35
CA SER A 27 6.17 13.42 7.03
C SER A 27 6.61 12.16 6.28
N ARG A 28 6.46 12.14 4.95
CA ARG A 28 6.86 10.98 4.13
C ARG A 28 8.38 10.80 4.04
N HIS A 29 9.15 11.86 3.90
CA HIS A 29 10.61 11.77 3.90
C HIS A 29 11.14 11.24 5.23
N GLU A 30 10.52 11.65 6.33
CA GLU A 30 10.87 11.20 7.67
C GLU A 30 10.47 9.74 7.90
N LEU A 31 9.28 9.32 7.46
CA LEU A 31 8.84 7.92 7.47
C LEU A 31 9.79 7.04 6.64
N LYS A 32 10.11 7.46 5.41
CA LYS A 32 11.05 6.74 4.53
C LYS A 32 12.39 6.54 5.22
N LYS A 33 12.94 7.59 5.82
CA LYS A 33 14.23 7.55 6.54
C LYS A 33 14.17 6.61 7.75
N ARG A 34 13.06 6.64 8.50
CA ARG A 34 12.86 5.77 9.66
C ARG A 34 12.81 4.28 9.26
N ILE A 35 12.00 3.94 8.27
CA ILE A 35 11.86 2.57 7.76
C ILE A 35 13.18 2.10 7.16
N GLN A 36 13.83 2.94 6.35
CA GLN A 36 15.12 2.64 5.74
C GLN A 36 16.20 2.33 6.79
N ASN A 37 16.30 3.13 7.85
CA ASN A 37 17.28 2.90 8.91
C ASN A 37 17.04 1.58 9.64
N LYS A 38 15.77 1.24 9.91
CA LYS A 38 15.39 -0.01 10.59
C LYS A 38 15.60 -1.24 9.70
N LEU A 39 15.27 -1.16 8.41
CA LEU A 39 15.51 -2.26 7.48
C LEU A 39 17.00 -2.47 7.20
N ASN A 40 17.80 -1.41 7.16
CA ASN A 40 19.24 -1.51 6.89
C ASN A 40 20.02 -2.20 8.02
N SER A 41 19.53 -2.16 9.27
CA SER A 41 20.14 -2.91 10.37
C SER A 41 19.79 -4.39 10.31
N ILE A 42 18.60 -4.75 9.83
CA ILE A 42 18.11 -6.13 9.73
C ILE A 42 18.65 -6.82 8.45
N VAL A 43 18.65 -6.11 7.32
CA VAL A 43 19.06 -6.63 6.02
C VAL A 43 20.21 -5.78 5.46
N PRO A 44 21.46 -6.09 5.85
CA PRO A 44 22.62 -5.35 5.36
C PRO A 44 22.79 -5.53 3.84
N CYS A 45 23.51 -4.59 3.21
CA CYS A 45 23.90 -4.62 1.80
C CYS A 45 22.76 -4.56 0.76
N ARG A 46 21.51 -4.26 1.15
CA ARG A 46 20.36 -4.13 0.23
C ARG A 46 19.75 -2.72 0.16
N LYS A 47 20.54 -1.71 0.53
CA LYS A 47 20.10 -0.32 0.68
C LYS A 47 19.45 0.24 -0.59
N VAL A 48 20.03 -0.05 -1.76
CA VAL A 48 19.55 0.47 -3.05
C VAL A 48 18.19 -0.13 -3.43
N GLN A 49 18.02 -1.43 -3.23
CA GLN A 49 16.77 -2.13 -3.51
C GLN A 49 15.66 -1.70 -2.55
N ILE A 50 15.99 -1.57 -1.26
CA ILE A 50 15.05 -1.08 -0.24
C ILE A 50 14.59 0.35 -0.58
N ASN A 51 15.52 1.22 -0.97
CA ASN A 51 15.17 2.59 -1.35
C ASN A 51 14.25 2.63 -2.56
N SER A 52 14.56 1.84 -3.60
CA SER A 52 13.76 1.78 -4.82
C SER A 52 12.35 1.27 -4.55
N LEU A 53 12.21 0.23 -3.71
CA LEU A 53 10.91 -0.28 -3.29
C LEU A 53 10.13 0.75 -2.45
N LEU A 54 10.78 1.42 -1.50
CA LEU A 54 10.15 2.48 -0.71
C LEU A 54 9.68 3.64 -1.57
N ASP A 55 10.45 4.02 -2.59
CA ASP A 55 10.05 5.08 -3.53
C ASP A 55 8.80 4.71 -4.31
N VAL A 56 8.66 3.44 -4.71
CA VAL A 56 7.48 2.93 -5.41
C VAL A 56 6.28 2.75 -4.50
N LEU A 57 6.47 2.32 -3.25
CA LEU A 57 5.38 2.02 -2.33
C LEU A 57 4.86 3.26 -1.58
N LEU A 58 5.69 4.28 -1.37
CA LEU A 58 5.30 5.52 -0.68
C LEU A 58 4.73 6.59 -1.61
N THR A 59 4.58 6.31 -2.90
CA THR A 59 3.90 7.21 -3.85
C THR A 59 2.42 7.40 -3.49
N ASN A 60 1.80 8.47 -4.00
CA ASN A 60 0.37 8.71 -3.82
C ASN A 60 -0.51 7.70 -4.58
N GLN A 61 0.05 7.06 -5.59
CA GLN A 61 -0.58 6.04 -6.41
C GLN A 61 0.36 4.84 -6.46
N LEU A 62 -0.05 3.74 -5.84
CA LEU A 62 0.70 2.50 -5.96
C LEU A 62 0.57 1.97 -7.39
N PRO A 63 1.64 1.38 -7.93
CA PRO A 63 1.54 0.68 -9.20
C PRO A 63 0.58 -0.51 -9.08
N ALA A 64 -0.07 -0.86 -10.19
CA ALA A 64 -0.98 -2.00 -10.24
C ALA A 64 -0.26 -3.34 -9.96
N CYS A 65 1.04 -3.43 -10.27
CA CYS A 65 1.86 -4.61 -10.01
C CYS A 65 3.34 -4.22 -9.89
N VAL A 66 4.06 -4.86 -8.97
CA VAL A 66 5.53 -4.79 -8.87
C VAL A 66 6.07 -6.21 -8.95
N PHE A 67 7.01 -6.43 -9.87
CA PHE A 67 7.65 -7.73 -10.03
C PHE A 67 9.11 -7.67 -9.58
N VAL A 68 9.47 -8.45 -8.55
CA VAL A 68 10.83 -8.50 -7.99
C VAL A 68 11.46 -9.85 -8.34
N TYR A 69 12.52 -9.84 -9.15
CA TYR A 69 13.19 -11.06 -9.62
C TYR A 69 14.63 -11.18 -9.08
N GLY A 70 15.18 -12.41 -9.11
CA GLY A 70 16.58 -12.69 -8.80
C GLY A 70 16.81 -14.16 -8.40
N HIS A 71 18.07 -14.58 -8.24
CA HIS A 71 18.43 -15.96 -7.87
C HIS A 71 17.81 -16.42 -6.54
N THR A 72 17.68 -17.74 -6.37
CA THR A 72 17.27 -18.34 -5.08
C THR A 72 18.25 -17.94 -3.97
N ALA A 73 17.78 -17.96 -2.72
CA ALA A 73 18.55 -17.56 -1.54
C ALA A 73 19.07 -16.09 -1.50
N THR A 74 18.68 -15.22 -2.44
CA THR A 74 19.04 -13.79 -2.38
C THR A 74 18.14 -12.96 -1.44
N GLY A 75 17.43 -13.57 -0.48
CA GLY A 75 16.67 -12.84 0.54
C GLY A 75 15.57 -11.89 0.04
N LYS A 76 15.03 -12.07 -1.17
CA LYS A 76 13.97 -11.20 -1.73
C LYS A 76 12.71 -11.23 -0.86
N THR A 77 12.27 -12.43 -0.49
CA THR A 77 11.14 -12.65 0.42
C THR A 77 11.36 -11.96 1.76
N LEU A 78 12.57 -12.08 2.33
CA LEU A 78 12.90 -11.44 3.61
C LEU A 78 12.76 -9.91 3.54
N VAL A 79 13.25 -9.28 2.46
CA VAL A 79 13.12 -7.83 2.28
C VAL A 79 11.66 -7.43 2.16
N LEU A 80 10.86 -8.14 1.35
CA LEU A 80 9.45 -7.81 1.14
C LEU A 80 8.61 -8.02 2.39
N SER A 81 8.80 -9.12 3.12
CA SER A 81 8.10 -9.37 4.38
C SER A 81 8.43 -8.32 5.42
N LYS A 82 9.72 -7.98 5.60
CA LYS A 82 10.12 -6.94 6.54
C LYS A 82 9.63 -5.56 6.13
N LEU A 83 9.58 -5.27 4.83
CA LEU A 83 9.03 -4.02 4.33
C LEU A 83 7.53 -3.92 4.60
N GLY A 84 6.79 -5.02 4.40
CA GLY A 84 5.37 -5.12 4.78
C GLY A 84 5.15 -4.90 6.27
N ASP A 85 5.96 -5.53 7.14
CA ASP A 85 5.89 -5.37 8.59
C ASP A 85 6.08 -3.92 9.07
N GLU A 86 6.93 -3.15 8.37
CA GLU A 86 7.24 -1.76 8.73
C GLU A 86 6.30 -0.73 8.09
N LEU A 87 5.60 -1.12 7.03
CA LEU A 87 4.58 -0.29 6.42
C LEU A 87 3.27 -0.48 7.19
N ASN A 88 2.60 0.61 7.54
CA ASN A 88 1.23 0.57 8.08
C ASN A 88 0.20 0.25 6.98
N TYR A 89 0.56 -0.60 6.02
CA TYR A 89 -0.32 -1.04 4.94
C TYR A 89 -0.85 -2.42 5.29
N ALA A 90 -2.10 -2.66 4.95
CA ALA A 90 -2.61 -4.01 4.98
C ALA A 90 -1.90 -4.78 3.86
N TYR A 91 -1.19 -5.86 4.20
CA TYR A 91 -0.47 -6.67 3.23
C TYR A 91 -0.69 -8.18 3.46
N ALA A 92 -0.66 -8.98 2.39
CA ALA A 92 -0.87 -10.42 2.45
C ALA A 92 0.23 -11.19 1.70
N CYS A 93 1.24 -11.70 2.41
CA CYS A 93 2.27 -12.52 1.78
C CYS A 93 1.80 -13.97 1.59
N VAL A 94 1.57 -14.44 0.36
CA VAL A 94 1.04 -15.80 0.09
C VAL A 94 2.03 -16.68 -0.68
N ASN A 95 2.15 -17.95 -0.28
CA ASN A 95 2.95 -18.94 -0.98
C ASN A 95 2.13 -19.61 -2.09
N CYS A 96 2.47 -19.32 -3.34
CA CYS A 96 1.79 -19.88 -4.50
C CYS A 96 2.06 -21.39 -4.70
N ILE A 97 3.09 -21.96 -4.05
CA ILE A 97 3.38 -23.40 -4.11
C ILE A 97 2.36 -24.19 -3.28
N GLU A 98 1.98 -23.66 -2.11
CA GLU A 98 0.97 -24.25 -1.24
C GLU A 98 -0.45 -23.99 -1.77
N CYS A 99 -0.67 -22.84 -2.41
CA CYS A 99 -1.94 -22.45 -3.00
C CYS A 99 -2.07 -22.92 -4.45
N TYR A 100 -2.03 -24.24 -4.67
CA TYR A 100 -2.05 -24.85 -6.01
C TYR A 100 -3.39 -24.71 -6.76
N THR A 101 -4.44 -24.20 -6.11
CA THR A 101 -5.69 -23.82 -6.77
C THR A 101 -5.98 -22.33 -6.58
N PRO A 102 -6.61 -21.66 -7.57
CA PRO A 102 -7.02 -20.26 -7.44
C PRO A 102 -7.91 -20.02 -6.22
N LYS A 103 -8.79 -20.99 -5.91
CA LYS A 103 -9.64 -20.96 -4.72
C LYS A 103 -8.83 -20.82 -3.43
N LEU A 104 -7.84 -21.70 -3.23
CA LEU A 104 -6.96 -21.63 -2.04
C LEU A 104 -6.20 -20.30 -1.99
N LEU A 105 -5.73 -19.81 -3.14
CA LEU A 105 -5.05 -18.51 -3.20
C LEU A 105 -5.98 -17.37 -2.75
N PHE A 106 -7.20 -17.31 -3.28
CA PHE A 106 -8.17 -16.26 -2.94
C PHE A 106 -8.61 -16.33 -1.48
N GLU A 107 -8.90 -17.53 -0.97
CA GLU A 107 -9.28 -17.75 0.42
C GLU A 107 -8.16 -17.33 1.38
N GLN A 108 -6.91 -17.69 1.08
CA GLN A 108 -5.74 -17.30 1.88
C GLN A 108 -5.54 -15.78 1.90
N ILE A 109 -5.70 -15.13 0.74
CA ILE A 109 -5.62 -13.66 0.64
C ILE A 109 -6.71 -13.00 1.49
N LEU A 110 -7.98 -13.40 1.30
CA LEU A 110 -9.11 -12.82 2.04
C LEU A 110 -8.98 -13.06 3.54
N PHE A 111 -8.53 -14.25 3.93
CA PHE A 111 -8.29 -14.58 5.33
C PHE A 111 -7.21 -13.68 5.96
N LYS A 112 -6.13 -13.37 5.25
CA LYS A 112 -5.08 -12.47 5.76
C LYS A 112 -5.55 -11.02 5.92
N PHE A 113 -6.43 -10.55 5.04
CA PHE A 113 -6.91 -9.17 5.09
C PHE A 113 -8.03 -8.96 6.08
N PHE A 114 -8.96 -9.90 6.16
CA PHE A 114 -10.21 -9.69 6.85
C PHE A 114 -10.48 -10.72 7.94
N GLY A 115 -9.71 -11.81 7.99
CA GLY A 115 -9.88 -12.88 8.98
C GLY A 115 -9.84 -12.37 10.42
N PRO A 116 -10.49 -13.10 11.35
CA PRO A 116 -10.55 -12.71 12.74
C PRO A 116 -9.13 -12.64 13.32
N SER A 117 -8.78 -11.50 13.91
CA SER A 117 -7.57 -11.39 14.71
C SER A 117 -7.63 -12.38 15.87
N GLU A 118 -6.61 -13.23 16.00
CA GLU A 118 -6.33 -14.14 17.11
C GLU A 118 -6.95 -13.63 18.43
N GLY A 119 -8.15 -14.11 18.82
CA GLY A 119 -8.81 -13.68 20.06
C GLY A 119 -10.33 -13.50 20.03
N LYS A 120 -10.98 -13.51 18.86
CA LYS A 120 -12.46 -13.62 18.76
C LYS A 120 -12.86 -14.99 18.23
N SER A 121 -12.68 -16.01 19.07
CA SER A 121 -13.34 -17.29 18.90
C SER A 121 -14.84 -17.08 19.06
N ASN A 122 -15.60 -17.10 17.96
CA ASN A 122 -16.93 -17.70 17.84
C ASN A 122 -17.68 -17.29 16.57
N ASP A 123 -17.23 -16.23 15.89
CA ASP A 123 -17.69 -15.97 14.53
C ASP A 123 -16.69 -16.62 13.59
N LEU A 124 -16.96 -17.89 13.28
CA LEU A 124 -16.41 -18.59 12.12
C LEU A 124 -16.40 -17.55 11.00
N TRP A 125 -15.22 -17.05 10.59
CA TRP A 125 -15.10 -16.16 9.43
C TRP A 125 -16.05 -16.75 8.40
N PRO A 126 -17.16 -16.08 8.05
CA PRO A 126 -18.14 -16.69 7.18
C PRO A 126 -17.31 -17.05 5.98
N CYS A 127 -17.15 -18.35 5.74
CA CYS A 127 -16.37 -18.89 4.66
C CYS A 127 -17.10 -18.40 3.42
N ARG A 128 -16.84 -17.14 3.04
CA ARG A 128 -17.43 -16.47 1.90
C ARG A 128 -16.82 -17.24 0.78
N ARG A 129 -17.61 -18.20 0.32
CA ARG A 129 -17.21 -19.20 -0.65
C ARG A 129 -16.70 -18.45 -1.87
N CYS A 130 -15.39 -18.53 -2.08
CA CYS A 130 -14.69 -17.81 -3.12
C CYS A 130 -14.19 -18.85 -4.13
N ASP A 131 -15.14 -19.37 -4.90
CA ASP A 131 -14.83 -20.43 -5.87
C ASP A 131 -14.22 -19.83 -7.15
N TYR A 132 -14.60 -18.59 -7.49
CA TYR A 132 -14.18 -17.92 -8.72
C TYR A 132 -13.58 -16.53 -8.47
N MET A 133 -12.78 -16.07 -9.44
CA MET A 133 -12.16 -14.73 -9.40
C MET A 133 -13.20 -13.60 -9.28
N ILE A 134 -14.39 -13.79 -9.86
CA ILE A 134 -15.47 -12.78 -9.77
C ILE A 134 -15.95 -12.62 -8.32
N ASP A 135 -16.04 -13.71 -7.57
CA ASP A 135 -16.43 -13.70 -6.15
C ASP A 135 -15.38 -12.95 -5.34
N PHE A 136 -14.09 -13.25 -5.60
CA PHE A 136 -12.96 -12.56 -4.97
C PHE A 136 -13.03 -11.04 -5.19
N VAL A 137 -13.23 -10.59 -6.43
CA VAL A 137 -13.32 -9.16 -6.76
C VAL A 137 -14.55 -8.52 -6.12
N ASN A 138 -15.70 -9.19 -6.10
CA ASN A 138 -16.91 -8.67 -5.47
C ASN A 138 -16.74 -8.50 -3.96
N ILE A 139 -16.10 -9.47 -3.29
CA ILE A 139 -15.77 -9.38 -1.88
C ILE A 139 -14.82 -8.21 -1.62
N LEU A 140 -13.73 -8.07 -2.40
CA LEU A 140 -12.80 -6.94 -2.25
C LEU A 140 -13.48 -5.59 -2.43
N LYS A 141 -14.40 -5.46 -3.39
CA LYS A 141 -15.18 -4.23 -3.60
C LYS A 141 -16.08 -3.92 -2.40
N GLN A 142 -16.82 -4.92 -1.92
CA GLN A 142 -17.70 -4.77 -0.77
C GLN A 142 -16.94 -4.33 0.48
N GLU A 143 -15.77 -4.92 0.73
CA GLU A 143 -14.94 -4.54 1.87
C GLU A 143 -14.28 -3.17 1.68
N ALA A 144 -13.88 -2.81 0.44
CA ALA A 144 -13.37 -1.48 0.13
C ALA A 144 -14.42 -0.38 0.32
N ASP A 145 -15.69 -0.66 0.05
CA ASP A 145 -16.81 0.26 0.29
C ASP A 145 -17.15 0.37 1.80
N SER A 146 -17.01 -0.73 2.55
CA SER A 146 -17.33 -0.80 3.99
C SER A 146 -16.24 -0.19 4.87
N HIS A 147 -14.97 -0.41 4.53
CA HIS A 147 -13.82 0.13 5.24
C HIS A 147 -13.50 1.55 4.76
N VAL A 148 -14.08 2.56 5.43
CA VAL A 148 -13.82 4.01 5.21
C VAL A 148 -12.33 4.38 5.34
N THR A 149 -11.49 3.52 5.92
CA THR A 149 -10.05 3.72 6.00
C THR A 149 -9.37 3.38 4.67
N LYS A 150 -9.02 4.43 3.90
CA LYS A 150 -8.25 4.39 2.64
C LYS A 150 -6.79 3.92 2.83
N GLN A 151 -6.58 2.78 3.47
CA GLN A 151 -5.26 2.18 3.54
C GLN A 151 -5.04 1.36 2.27
N PRO A 152 -3.88 1.51 1.60
CA PRO A 152 -3.61 0.71 0.42
C PRO A 152 -3.42 -0.77 0.80
N LEU A 153 -4.01 -1.65 -0.02
CA LEU A 153 -3.85 -3.11 0.09
C LEU A 153 -2.68 -3.55 -0.79
N ILE A 154 -1.75 -4.32 -0.22
CA ILE A 154 -0.64 -4.94 -0.96
C ILE A 154 -0.82 -6.46 -0.94
N LEU A 155 -1.03 -7.02 -2.13
CA LEU A 155 -1.13 -8.46 -2.39
C LEU A 155 0.24 -9.04 -2.73
#